data_AF-A0A7S3UPM3-F1
#
_entry.id   AF-A0A7S3UPM3-F1
#
_cell.length_a   1.000
_cell.length_b   1.000
_cell.length_c   1.000
_cell.angle_alpha   90.00
_cell.angle_beta   90.00
_cell.angle_gamma   90.00
#
_symmetry.space_group_name_H-M   'P 1'
#
loop_
_entity.id
_entity.type
_entity.pdbx_description
1 polymer ?
#
loop_
_entity_poly.entity_id
_entity_poly.type
_entity_poly.pdbx_seq_one_letter_code
_entity_poly.pdbx_strand_id
1 'polypeptide(L)'
;MGLKNEIFSLLLCVFMGIVVACVSYPFDVDELWPTAEMEGRGSWMGLNLGIAIAVPSGMGVALSILGNNTSSLVGVAISASLLPPAVNCGMLLTFAALASTYEDDVVDRSYMIKCGLASLCLTLVNIGCIFITSVVMFKIKEVAPLENKSAFWVDLKRHKKNKKRGRG
;
A
#
# COMPACT_ATOMS: atom_id res chain seq x y z
N MET A 1 -8.03 -3.34 17.07
CA MET A 1 -8.09 -1.90 16.72
C MET A 1 -7.57 -1.66 15.30
N GLY A 2 -6.37 -2.15 14.91
CA GLY A 2 -5.75 -1.88 13.59
C GLY A 2 -6.62 -2.17 12.35
N LEU A 3 -7.11 -3.41 12.18
CA LEU A 3 -7.87 -3.81 10.99
C LEU A 3 -9.15 -2.98 10.77
N LYS A 4 -9.83 -2.56 11.84
CA LYS A 4 -11.04 -1.73 11.72
C LYS A 4 -10.71 -0.34 11.15
N ASN A 5 -9.61 0.26 11.61
CA ASN A 5 -9.15 1.55 11.10
C ASN A 5 -8.67 1.44 9.65
N GLU A 6 -8.04 0.32 9.29
CA GLU A 6 -7.58 0.05 7.93
C GLU A 6 -8.75 -0.06 6.95
N ILE A 7 -9.76 -0.86 7.29
CA ILE A 7 -10.99 -0.96 6.50
C ILE A 7 -11.66 0.41 6.37
N PHE A 8 -11.73 1.19 7.46
CA PHE A 8 -12.31 2.53 7.41
C PHE A 8 -11.53 3.46 6.46
N SER A 9 -10.20 3.47 6.52
CA SER A 9 -9.38 4.25 5.58
C SER A 9 -9.55 3.79 4.13
N LEU A 10 -9.62 2.48 3.88
CA LEU A 10 -9.83 1.94 2.53
C LEU A 10 -11.21 2.34 1.97
N LEU A 11 -12.25 2.29 2.80
CA LEU A 11 -13.58 2.77 2.43
C LEU A 11 -13.59 4.27 2.12
N LEU A 12 -12.85 5.08 2.87
CA LEU A 12 -12.68 6.52 2.56
C LEU A 12 -11.98 6.74 1.22
N CYS A 13 -10.98 5.92 0.86
CA CYS A 13 -10.30 6.01 -0.43
C CYS A 13 -11.26 5.70 -1.59
N VAL A 14 -12.04 4.62 -1.45
CA VAL A 14 -13.07 4.25 -2.44
C VAL A 14 -14.12 5.36 -2.53
N PHE A 15 -14.60 5.87 -1.40
CA PHE A 15 -15.57 6.97 -1.35
C PHE A 15 -15.05 8.23 -2.06
N MET A 16 -13.78 8.58 -1.89
CA MET A 16 -13.19 9.70 -2.62
C MET A 16 -13.22 9.48 -4.13
N GLY A 17 -12.98 8.24 -4.59
CA GLY A 17 -13.14 7.87 -6.00
C GLY A 17 -14.58 8.03 -6.51
N ILE A 18 -15.58 7.67 -5.68
CA ILE A 18 -17.00 7.91 -6.01
C ILE A 18 -17.27 9.40 -6.19
N VAL A 19 -16.81 10.23 -5.26
CA VAL A 19 -16.98 11.69 -5.33
C VAL A 19 -16.35 12.25 -6.60
N VAL A 20 -15.13 11.84 -6.93
CA VAL A 20 -14.45 12.26 -8.17
C VAL A 20 -15.26 11.86 -9.40
N ALA A 21 -15.73 10.61 -9.47
CA ALA A 21 -16.56 10.17 -10.61
C ALA A 21 -17.87 10.96 -10.74
N CYS A 22 -18.58 11.23 -9.64
CA CYS A 22 -19.79 12.05 -9.67
C CYS A 22 -19.53 13.49 -10.12
N VAL A 23 -18.41 14.07 -9.70
CA VAL A 23 -18.02 15.44 -10.11
C VAL A 23 -17.57 15.47 -11.56
N SER A 24 -16.90 14.42 -12.05
CA SER A 24 -16.41 14.35 -13.44
C SER A 24 -17.49 13.96 -14.45
N TYR A 25 -18.52 13.21 -14.04
CA TYR A 25 -19.63 12.79 -14.91
C TYR A 25 -20.30 13.92 -15.73
N PRO A 26 -20.63 15.11 -15.19
CA PRO A 26 -21.25 16.19 -15.97
C PRO A 26 -20.33 16.87 -16.99
N PHE A 27 -19.06 16.47 -17.09
CA PHE A 27 -18.09 17.02 -18.05
C PHE A 27 -17.89 16.13 -19.28
N ASP A 28 -18.84 15.23 -19.57
CA ASP A 28 -18.84 14.31 -20.73
C ASP A 28 -17.52 13.51 -20.85
N VAL A 29 -17.02 12.99 -19.72
CA VAL A 29 -15.77 12.19 -19.66
C VAL A 29 -15.96 10.73 -20.06
N ASP A 30 -17.18 10.35 -20.41
CA ASP A 30 -17.65 9.00 -20.70
C ASP A 30 -16.98 8.37 -21.91
N GLU A 31 -16.72 9.14 -22.96
CA GLU A 31 -15.97 8.64 -24.12
C GLU A 31 -14.45 8.47 -23.84
N LEU A 32 -13.94 9.09 -22.77
CA LEU A 32 -12.51 9.13 -22.45
C LEU A 32 -12.10 8.13 -21.36
N TRP A 33 -13.06 7.67 -20.56
CA TRP A 33 -12.82 6.80 -19.41
C TRP A 33 -13.31 5.39 -19.71
N PRO A 34 -12.52 4.35 -19.39
CA PRO A 34 -11.30 4.35 -18.60
C PRO A 34 -10.04 4.77 -19.39
N THR A 35 -9.22 5.62 -18.78
CA THR A 35 -7.90 5.98 -19.34
C THR A 35 -6.91 4.81 -19.23
N ALA A 36 -5.85 4.82 -20.04
CA ALA A 36 -4.79 3.81 -20.00
C ALA A 36 -4.15 3.65 -18.60
N GLU A 37 -4.05 4.74 -17.83
CA GLU A 37 -3.55 4.70 -16.45
C GLU A 37 -4.54 4.00 -15.50
N MET A 38 -5.85 4.21 -15.68
CA MET A 38 -6.89 3.53 -14.90
C MET A 38 -6.96 2.04 -15.23
N GLU A 39 -6.84 1.67 -16.50
CA GLU A 39 -6.76 0.28 -16.96
C GLU A 39 -5.49 -0.41 -16.45
N GLY A 40 -4.35 0.29 -16.47
CA GLY A 40 -3.07 -0.24 -15.99
C GLY A 40 -3.13 -0.72 -14.53
N ARG A 41 -3.93 -0.05 -13.68
CA ARG A 41 -4.16 -0.40 -12.27
C ARG A 41 -5.11 -1.59 -12.08
N GLY A 42 -5.89 -1.96 -13.09
CA GLY A 42 -6.77 -3.14 -13.12
C GLY A 42 -6.21 -4.34 -13.89
N SER A 43 -4.98 -4.24 -14.42
CA SER A 43 -4.38 -5.27 -15.26
C SER A 43 -3.64 -6.37 -14.46
N TRP A 44 -3.50 -7.55 -15.07
CA TRP A 44 -2.66 -8.64 -14.55
C TRP A 44 -1.21 -8.22 -14.31
N MET A 45 -0.68 -7.34 -15.16
CA MET A 45 0.68 -6.80 -15.03
C MET A 45 0.80 -5.91 -13.78
N GLY A 46 -0.19 -5.06 -13.54
CA GLY A 46 -0.28 -4.23 -12.33
C GLY A 46 -0.26 -5.07 -11.06
N LEU A 47 -0.90 -6.25 -11.10
CA LEU A 47 -0.92 -7.18 -9.97
C LEU A 47 0.42 -7.81 -9.64
N ASN A 48 1.15 -8.29 -10.65
CA ASN A 48 2.48 -8.84 -10.46
C ASN A 48 3.48 -7.78 -9.96
N LEU A 49 3.42 -6.57 -10.52
CA LEU A 49 4.26 -5.44 -10.07
C LEU A 49 3.91 -5.01 -8.65
N GLY A 50 2.62 -4.97 -8.31
CA GLY A 50 2.14 -4.66 -6.96
C GLY A 50 2.72 -5.61 -5.92
N ILE A 51 2.66 -6.93 -6.18
CA ILE A 51 3.26 -7.95 -5.31
C ILE A 51 4.77 -7.73 -5.17
N ALA A 52 5.48 -7.48 -6.28
CA ALA A 52 6.92 -7.26 -6.27
C ALA A 52 7.35 -6.07 -5.42
N ILE A 53 6.53 -5.00 -5.37
CA ILE A 53 6.77 -3.79 -4.56
C ILE A 53 6.29 -3.98 -3.11
N ALA A 54 5.23 -4.75 -2.90
CA ALA A 54 4.65 -5.02 -1.58
C ALA A 54 5.63 -5.77 -0.66
N VAL A 55 6.40 -6.71 -1.21
CA VAL A 55 7.38 -7.51 -0.43
C VAL A 55 8.46 -6.65 0.24
N PRO A 56 9.25 -5.83 -0.48
CA PRO A 56 10.24 -4.95 0.16
C PRO A 56 9.57 -3.89 1.04
N SER A 57 8.36 -3.45 0.70
CA SER A 57 7.59 -2.50 1.53
C SER A 57 7.28 -3.07 2.91
N GLY A 58 6.79 -4.31 3.00
CA GLY A 58 6.52 -4.98 4.29
C GLY A 58 7.78 -5.24 5.10
N MET A 59 8.89 -5.61 4.46
CA MET A 59 10.18 -5.71 5.15
C MET A 59 10.62 -4.35 5.73
N GLY A 60 10.44 -3.26 4.98
CA GLY A 60 10.70 -1.90 5.43
C GLY A 60 9.86 -1.49 6.65
N VAL A 61 8.58 -1.87 6.68
CA VAL A 61 7.68 -1.65 7.83
C VAL A 61 8.22 -2.34 9.08
N ALA A 62 8.54 -3.63 8.98
CA ALA A 62 9.07 -4.38 10.12
C ALA A 62 10.39 -3.78 10.63
N LEU A 63 11.29 -3.40 9.73
CA LEU A 63 12.56 -2.75 10.08
C LEU A 63 12.37 -1.37 10.73
N SER A 64 11.41 -0.58 10.26
CA SER A 64 11.05 0.71 10.84
C SER A 64 10.62 0.56 12.30
N ILE A 65 9.71 -0.39 12.56
CA ILE A 65 9.17 -0.65 13.90
C ILE A 65 10.28 -1.15 14.83
N LEU A 66 11.10 -2.10 14.38
CA LEU A 66 12.21 -2.64 15.17
C LEU A 66 13.32 -1.61 15.43
N GLY A 67 13.55 -0.70 14.49
CA GLY A 67 14.58 0.33 14.61
C GLY A 67 14.20 1.50 15.51
N ASN A 68 13.03 1.46 16.16
CA ASN A 68 12.43 2.59 16.87
C ASN A 68 12.35 3.87 16.00
N ASN A 69 12.20 3.69 14.69
CA ASN A 69 12.03 4.77 13.72
C ASN A 69 10.53 4.99 13.49
N THR A 70 10.16 6.23 13.15
CA THR A 70 8.76 6.66 13.06
C THR A 70 7.97 5.81 12.06
N SER A 71 7.20 4.84 12.59
CA SER A 71 6.36 3.94 11.78
C SER A 71 5.25 4.67 11.03
N SER A 72 4.93 5.90 11.45
CA SER A 72 3.97 6.75 10.75
C SER A 72 4.45 7.18 9.35
N LEU A 73 5.75 7.46 9.16
CA LEU A 73 6.27 7.93 7.88
C LEU A 73 6.23 6.82 6.81
N VAL A 74 6.59 5.60 7.20
CA VAL A 74 6.51 4.42 6.32
C VAL A 74 5.06 4.10 5.98
N GLY A 75 4.13 4.22 6.95
CA GLY A 75 2.71 4.02 6.72
C GLY A 75 2.09 5.00 5.71
N VAL A 76 2.51 6.27 5.73
CA VAL A 76 2.06 7.28 4.75
C VAL A 76 2.59 6.98 3.35
N ALA A 77 3.87 6.63 3.20
CA ALA A 77 4.47 6.32 1.90
C ALA A 77 3.86 5.06 1.25
N ILE A 78 3.54 4.05 2.07
CA ILE A 78 2.83 2.84 1.63
C ILE A 78 1.43 3.20 1.19
N SER A 79 0.68 3.92 2.02
CA SER A 79 -0.68 4.33 1.69
C SER A 79 -0.73 5.14 0.41
N ALA A 80 0.23 6.06 0.18
CA ALA A 80 0.35 6.82 -1.07
C ALA A 80 0.51 5.93 -2.32
N SER A 81 1.11 4.75 -2.17
CA SER A 81 1.29 3.77 -3.25
C SER A 81 0.07 2.86 -3.44
N LEU A 82 -0.72 2.65 -2.38
CA LEU A 82 -1.92 1.78 -2.36
C LEU A 82 -3.23 2.54 -2.60
N LEU A 83 -3.21 3.86 -2.41
CA LEU A 83 -4.32 4.79 -2.66
C LEU A 83 -4.81 4.77 -4.11
N PRO A 84 -3.92 4.82 -5.14
CA PRO A 84 -4.37 4.97 -6.53
C PRO A 84 -5.32 3.86 -7.01
N PRO A 85 -5.07 2.55 -6.77
CA PRO A 85 -6.01 1.52 -7.20
C PRO A 85 -7.31 1.48 -6.38
N ALA A 86 -7.31 1.89 -5.10
CA ALA A 86 -8.52 1.99 -4.29
C ALA A 86 -9.45 3.11 -4.79
N VAL A 87 -8.88 4.29 -5.07
CA VAL A 87 -9.62 5.42 -5.66
C VAL A 87 -10.10 5.05 -7.07
N ASN A 88 -9.27 4.38 -7.86
CA ASN A 88 -9.63 3.89 -9.20
C ASN A 88 -10.84 2.95 -9.19
N CYS A 89 -10.90 2.02 -8.23
CA CYS A 89 -12.07 1.17 -8.02
C CYS A 89 -13.35 2.00 -7.80
N GLY A 90 -13.31 2.98 -6.89
CA GLY A 90 -14.44 3.86 -6.61
C GLY A 90 -14.90 4.65 -7.84
N MET A 91 -13.95 5.16 -8.63
CA MET A 91 -14.26 5.87 -9.88
C MET A 91 -14.96 4.97 -10.89
N LEU A 92 -14.35 3.83 -11.24
CA LEU A 92 -14.85 2.93 -12.29
C LEU A 92 -16.20 2.28 -11.95
N LEU A 93 -16.41 1.89 -10.69
CA LEU A 93 -17.69 1.32 -10.26
C LEU A 93 -18.82 2.34 -10.29
N THR A 94 -18.54 3.59 -9.91
CA THR A 94 -19.53 4.68 -9.96
C THR A 94 -19.85 5.03 -11.39
N PHE A 95 -18.85 5.11 -12.26
CA PHE A 95 -19.04 5.40 -13.68
C PHE A 95 -19.87 4.30 -14.37
N ALA A 96 -19.57 3.02 -14.09
CA ALA A 96 -20.37 1.90 -14.56
C ALA A 96 -21.82 1.90 -14.03
N ALA A 97 -22.07 2.54 -12.88
CA ALA A 97 -23.41 2.70 -12.32
C ALA A 97 -24.15 3.89 -12.95
N LEU A 98 -23.49 5.03 -13.16
CA LEU A 98 -24.11 6.21 -13.77
C LEU A 98 -24.37 6.02 -15.28
N ALA A 99 -23.45 5.34 -15.97
CA ALA A 99 -23.62 4.97 -17.38
C ALA A 99 -24.83 4.06 -17.64
N SER A 100 -25.39 3.42 -16.60
CA SER A 100 -26.62 2.60 -16.73
C SER A 100 -27.88 3.39 -17.11
N THR A 101 -27.78 4.72 -17.18
CA THR A 101 -28.86 5.62 -17.60
C THR A 101 -28.95 5.77 -19.14
N TYR A 102 -27.95 5.30 -19.91
CA TYR A 102 -27.95 5.34 -21.38
C TYR A 102 -28.02 3.90 -21.96
N GLU A 103 -28.96 3.66 -22.87
CA GLU A 103 -29.48 2.33 -23.20
C GLU A 103 -28.64 1.51 -24.22
N ASP A 104 -27.55 2.05 -24.79
CA ASP A 104 -26.92 1.45 -25.99
C ASP A 104 -25.53 0.78 -25.81
N ASP A 105 -24.78 0.94 -24.70
CA ASP A 105 -23.41 0.41 -24.59
C ASP A 105 -23.22 -0.67 -23.52
N VAL A 106 -23.71 -1.88 -23.81
CA VAL A 106 -23.56 -3.07 -22.94
C VAL A 106 -22.07 -3.51 -22.83
N VAL A 107 -21.22 -3.10 -23.77
CA VAL A 107 -19.80 -3.54 -23.87
C VAL A 107 -18.85 -2.76 -22.96
N ASP A 108 -19.14 -1.52 -22.55
CA ASP A 108 -18.25 -0.76 -21.66
C ASP A 108 -18.49 -1.01 -20.16
N ARG A 109 -19.74 -1.24 -19.75
CA ARG A 109 -20.08 -1.44 -18.33
C ARG A 109 -19.41 -2.67 -17.71
N SER A 110 -19.48 -3.80 -18.40
CA SER A 110 -18.92 -5.06 -17.93
C SER A 110 -17.39 -4.97 -17.79
N TYR A 111 -16.77 -4.19 -18.67
CA TYR A 111 -15.34 -3.95 -18.66
C TYR A 111 -14.93 -3.01 -17.51
N MET A 112 -15.64 -1.89 -17.31
CA MET A 112 -15.43 -0.98 -16.19
C MET A 112 -15.58 -1.67 -14.82
N ILE A 113 -16.60 -2.52 -14.66
CA ILE A 113 -16.78 -3.31 -13.42
C ILE A 113 -15.61 -4.25 -13.20
N LYS A 114 -15.17 -4.97 -14.24
CA LYS A 114 -14.01 -5.88 -14.16
C LYS A 114 -12.74 -5.12 -13.79
N CYS A 115 -12.43 -4.00 -14.42
CA CYS A 115 -11.26 -3.19 -14.10
C CYS A 115 -11.33 -2.56 -12.70
N GLY A 116 -12.52 -2.11 -12.27
CA GLY A 116 -12.76 -1.60 -10.92
C GLY A 116 -12.54 -2.67 -9.84
N LEU A 117 -13.14 -3.85 -10.02
CA LEU A 117 -12.94 -4.99 -9.12
C LEU A 117 -11.50 -5.48 -9.12
N ALA A 118 -10.84 -5.54 -10.27
CA ALA A 118 -9.43 -5.89 -10.36
C ALA A 118 -8.54 -4.90 -9.61
N SER A 119 -8.84 -3.59 -9.70
CA SER A 119 -8.14 -2.55 -8.94
C SER A 119 -8.35 -2.71 -7.42
N LEU A 120 -9.54 -3.10 -6.99
CA LEU A 120 -9.80 -3.42 -5.59
C LEU A 120 -9.02 -4.67 -5.14
N CYS A 121 -9.07 -5.73 -5.91
CA CYS A 121 -8.29 -6.95 -5.65
C CYS A 121 -6.80 -6.64 -5.54
N LEU A 122 -6.27 -5.77 -6.41
CA LEU A 122 -4.89 -5.32 -6.34
C LEU A 122 -4.55 -4.67 -4.99
N THR A 123 -5.42 -3.77 -4.51
CA THR A 123 -5.19 -3.16 -3.19
C THR A 123 -5.19 -4.17 -2.05
N LEU A 124 -6.12 -5.12 -2.06
CA LEU A 124 -6.22 -6.15 -1.03
C LEU A 124 -5.03 -7.11 -1.06
N VAL A 125 -4.60 -7.54 -2.24
CA VAL A 125 -3.41 -8.38 -2.41
C VAL A 125 -2.17 -7.66 -1.90
N ASN A 126 -1.98 -6.39 -2.26
CA ASN A 126 -0.83 -5.62 -1.80
C ASN A 126 -0.81 -5.45 -0.27
N ILE A 127 -1.96 -5.14 0.33
CA ILE A 127 -2.11 -5.09 1.80
C ILE A 127 -1.74 -6.43 2.44
N GLY A 128 -2.29 -7.53 1.91
CA GLY A 128 -2.00 -8.88 2.41
C GLY A 128 -0.52 -9.24 2.30
N CYS A 129 0.12 -8.95 1.16
CA CYS A 129 1.54 -9.18 0.95
C CYS A 129 2.40 -8.36 1.92
N ILE A 130 2.09 -7.09 2.14
CA ILE A 130 2.80 -6.23 3.11
C ILE A 130 2.67 -6.81 4.51
N PHE A 131 1.46 -7.23 4.91
CA PHE A 131 1.21 -7.82 6.23
C PHE A 131 2.01 -9.10 6.43
N ILE A 132 1.90 -10.06 5.49
CA ILE A 132 2.60 -11.35 5.57
C ILE A 132 4.11 -11.15 5.63
N THR A 133 4.67 -10.34 4.74
CA THR A 133 6.13 -10.12 4.68
C THR A 133 6.65 -9.36 5.90
N SER A 134 5.86 -8.43 6.46
CA SER A 134 6.18 -7.79 7.74
C SER A 134 6.25 -8.83 8.87
N VAL A 135 5.27 -9.74 8.95
CA VAL A 135 5.23 -10.81 9.97
C VAL A 135 6.40 -11.77 9.82
N VAL A 136 6.71 -12.21 8.58
CA VAL A 136 7.87 -13.05 8.30
C VAL A 136 9.16 -12.36 8.74
N MET A 137 9.30 -11.06 8.45
CA MET A 137 10.47 -10.29 8.85
C MET A 137 10.62 -10.18 10.38
N PHE A 138 9.52 -10.00 11.11
CA PHE A 138 9.55 -10.05 12.57
C PHE A 138 9.98 -11.44 13.09
N LYS A 139 9.51 -12.53 12.47
CA LYS A 139 9.90 -13.89 12.83
C LYS A 139 11.39 -14.17 12.58
N ILE A 140 11.94 -13.68 11.47
CA ILE A 140 13.38 -13.79 11.18
C ILE A 140 14.21 -13.03 12.23
N LYS A 141 13.74 -11.87 12.67
CA LYS A 141 14.42 -11.05 13.68
C LYS A 141 14.34 -11.63 15.09
N GLU A 142 13.26 -12.33 15.41
CA GLU A 142 13.08 -13.04 16.69
C GLU A 142 14.17 -14.12 16.89
N VAL A 143 14.60 -14.78 15.81
CA VAL A 143 15.66 -15.81 15.84
C VAL A 143 17.08 -15.24 15.69
N ALA A 144 17.23 -14.01 15.22
CA ALA A 144 18.53 -13.33 15.06
C ALA A 144 18.42 -11.88 15.57
N PRO A 145 18.51 -11.65 16.90
CA PRO A 145 18.38 -10.32 17.48
C PRO A 145 19.49 -9.41 16.95
N LEU A 146 19.13 -8.20 16.53
CA LEU A 146 20.12 -7.18 16.19
C LEU A 146 20.91 -6.83 17.44
N GLU A 147 22.22 -7.06 17.41
CA GLU A 147 23.11 -6.64 18.49
C GLU A 147 22.92 -5.14 18.72
N ASN A 148 22.50 -4.81 19.94
CA ASN A 148 22.15 -3.46 20.33
C ASN A 148 23.37 -2.56 20.08
N LYS A 149 23.27 -1.50 19.25
CA LYS A 149 24.40 -0.57 19.04
C LYS A 149 24.93 -0.02 20.37
N SER A 150 24.09 0.04 21.41
CA SER A 150 24.50 0.36 22.78
C SER A 150 25.53 -0.63 23.35
N ALA A 151 25.40 -1.93 23.09
CA ALA A 151 26.37 -2.95 23.50
C ALA A 151 27.74 -2.70 22.84
N PHE A 152 27.75 -2.44 21.54
CA PHE A 152 28.98 -2.09 20.81
C PHE A 152 29.66 -0.83 21.38
N TRP A 153 28.92 0.27 21.60
CA TRP A 153 29.48 1.50 22.16
C TRP A 153 29.92 1.36 23.61
N VAL A 154 29.22 0.55 24.40
CA VAL A 154 29.59 0.22 25.78
C VAL A 154 30.89 -0.58 25.78
N ASP A 155 31.02 -1.56 24.89
CA ASP A 155 32.21 -2.40 24.79
C ASP A 155 33.43 -1.59 24.30
N LEU A 156 33.24 -0.70 23.32
CA LEU A 156 34.27 0.23 22.84
C LEU A 156 34.73 1.21 23.93
N LYS A 157 33.80 1.71 24.76
CA LYS A 157 34.13 2.53 25.94
C LYS A 157 34.90 1.71 26.98
N ARG A 158 34.53 0.45 27.22
CA ARG A 158 35.19 -0.46 28.16
C ARG A 158 36.62 -0.79 27.70
N HIS A 159 36.81 -1.03 26.41
CA HIS A 159 38.12 -1.26 25.80
C HIS A 159 39.02 -0.02 25.89
N LYS A 160 38.48 1.18 25.62
CA LYS A 160 39.21 2.45 25.83
C LYS A 160 39.60 2.67 27.29
N LYS A 161 38.76 2.30 28.26
CA LYS A 161 39.04 2.45 29.69
C LYS A 161 40.13 1.50 30.18
N ASN A 162 40.11 0.24 29.73
CA ASN A 162 41.14 -0.75 30.09
C ASN A 162 42.51 -0.42 29.48
N LYS A 163 42.56 0.09 28.24
CA LYS A 163 43.82 0.53 27.61
C LYS A 163 44.51 1.69 28.34
N LYS A 164 43.74 2.54 29.04
CA LYS A 164 44.29 3.62 29.88
C LYS A 164 44.84 3.14 31.23
N ARG A 165 44.33 2.03 31.78
CA ARG A 165 44.78 1.48 33.07
C ARG A 165 46.03 0.60 32.96
N GLY A 166 46.29 -0.01 31.80
CA GLY A 166 47.49 -0.84 31.56
C GLY A 166 48.73 -0.07 31.07
N ARG A 167 48.73 1.27 31.17
CA ARG A 167 49.85 2.16 30.76
C ARG A 167 50.40 3.01 31.91
N GLY A 168 49.99 2.72 33.15
CA GLY A 168 50.50 3.35 34.37
C GLY A 168 51.44 2.39 35.10
#